data_AF-U2KGG4-F1
#
_entry.id   AF-U2KGG4-F1
#
_cell.length_a   1.000
_cell.length_b   1.000
_cell.length_c   1.000
_cell.angle_alpha   90.00
_cell.angle_beta   90.00
_cell.angle_gamma   90.00
#
_symmetry.space_group_name_H-M   'P 1'
#
loop_
_entity.id
_entity.type
_entity.pdbx_description
1 polymer ?
#
loop_
_entity_poly.entity_id
_entity_poly.type
_entity_poly.pdbx_seq_one_letter_code
_entity_poly.pdbx_strand_id
1 'polypeptide(L)'
;MSAKNLDSKGRFRSRTIGFRVSPEEEKLINSAVALSGLTKQDYIVKRLLCRDVVVQGNPRVYKALKNQLAEVLSELQRIENSSVSDELLETIRLINTTLNGMKGES
;
A
#
# COMPACT_ATOMS: atom_id res chain seq x y z
N MET A 1 0.73 12.07 21.27
CA MET A 1 2.15 11.81 21.57
C MET A 1 2.82 11.26 20.32
N SER A 2 3.78 11.99 19.74
CA SER A 2 4.47 11.61 18.50
C SER A 2 5.17 10.26 18.72
N ALA A 3 4.73 9.23 17.99
CA ALA A 3 5.33 7.90 18.05
C ALA A 3 6.80 8.05 17.68
N LYS A 4 7.66 7.79 18.66
CA LYS A 4 9.11 8.00 18.62
C LYS A 4 9.67 7.50 17.29
N ASN A 5 10.44 8.35 16.61
CA ASN A 5 11.18 8.10 15.36
C ASN A 5 12.33 7.10 15.58
N LEU A 6 12.04 5.97 16.23
CA LEU A 6 12.98 4.90 16.52
C LEU A 6 12.69 3.73 15.58
N ASP A 7 13.73 2.98 15.22
CA ASP A 7 13.56 1.67 14.64
C ASP A 7 13.25 0.61 15.70
N SER A 8 13.07 -0.65 15.28
CA SER A 8 12.79 -1.77 16.18
C SER A 8 13.91 -2.08 17.18
N LYS A 9 15.10 -1.47 17.03
CA LYS A 9 16.24 -1.59 17.94
C LYS A 9 16.44 -0.32 18.79
N GLY A 10 15.50 0.63 18.77
CA GLY A 10 15.60 1.86 19.55
C GLY A 10 16.59 2.89 18.99
N ARG A 11 16.98 2.79 17.72
CA ARG A 11 17.89 3.76 17.06
C ARG A 11 17.08 4.87 16.39
N PHE A 12 17.53 6.12 16.54
CA PHE A 12 16.87 7.28 15.92
C PHE A 12 16.99 7.28 14.40
N ARG A 13 15.87 7.49 13.73
CA ARG A 13 15.78 7.76 12.29
C ARG A 13 16.08 9.23 12.04
N SER A 14 17.38 9.57 12.03
CA SER A 14 17.89 10.95 11.91
C SER A 14 18.23 11.38 10.48
N ARG A 15 18.05 10.50 9.48
CA ARG A 15 18.41 10.74 8.08
C ARG A 15 17.19 10.64 7.18
N THR A 16 17.11 11.54 6.21
CA THR A 16 16.08 11.56 5.16
C THR A 16 16.65 11.02 3.87
N ILE A 17 15.91 10.14 3.20
CA ILE A 17 16.20 9.66 1.83
C ILE A 17 15.04 10.13 0.95
N GLY A 18 15.33 10.85 -0.12
CA GLY A 18 14.34 11.35 -1.08
C GLY A 18 14.63 10.84 -2.49
N PHE A 19 13.58 10.60 -3.26
CA PHE A 19 13.64 10.21 -4.67
C PHE A 19 12.51 10.92 -5.43
N ARG A 20 12.69 11.09 -6.75
CA ARG A 20 11.67 11.67 -7.62
C ARG A 20 10.78 10.56 -8.14
N VAL A 21 9.49 10.86 -8.26
CA VAL A 21 8.47 9.98 -8.82
C VAL A 21 7.55 10.80 -9.72
N SER A 22 6.99 10.16 -10.72
CA SER A 22 5.84 10.65 -11.48
C SER A 22 4.58 10.68 -10.60
N PRO A 23 3.54 11.45 -10.99
CA PRO A 23 2.24 11.44 -10.31
C PRO A 23 1.60 10.04 -10.22
N GLU A 24 1.80 9.21 -11.25
CA GLU A 24 1.28 7.84 -11.34
C GLU A 24 1.98 6.92 -10.32
N GLU A 25 3.31 6.98 -10.25
CA GLU A 25 4.11 6.27 -9.25
C GLU A 25 3.77 6.72 -7.83
N GLU A 26 3.53 8.02 -7.62
CA GLU A 26 3.11 8.53 -6.31
C GLU A 26 1.79 7.91 -5.86
N LYS A 27 0.80 7.82 -6.76
CA LYS A 27 -0.50 7.18 -6.48
C LYS A 27 -0.32 5.71 -6.11
N LEU A 28 0.45 4.95 -6.90
CA LEU A 28 0.71 3.53 -6.63
C LEU A 28 1.38 3.32 -5.27
N ILE A 29 2.38 4.13 -4.93
CA ILE A 29 3.05 4.09 -3.63
C ILE A 29 2.06 4.41 -2.50
N ASN A 30 1.23 5.43 -2.66
CA ASN A 30 0.23 5.82 -1.67
C ASN A 30 -0.79 4.70 -1.41
N SER A 31 -1.32 4.09 -2.47
CA SER A 31 -2.26 2.97 -2.36
C SER A 31 -1.62 1.77 -1.65
N ALA A 32 -0.38 1.42 -2.01
CA ALA A 32 0.33 0.32 -1.35
C ALA A 32 0.60 0.57 0.14
N VAL A 33 0.99 1.80 0.50
CA VAL A 33 1.14 2.20 1.91
C VAL A 33 -0.19 2.07 2.66
N ALA A 34 -1.29 2.58 2.09
CA ALA A 34 -2.61 2.52 2.70
C ALA A 34 -3.08 1.07 2.94
N LEU A 35 -2.89 0.20 1.94
CA LEU A 35 -3.25 -1.21 2.02
C LEU A 35 -2.39 -1.99 3.02
N SER A 36 -1.12 -1.61 3.19
CA SER A 36 -0.23 -2.27 4.16
C SER A 36 -0.58 -1.96 5.64
N GLY A 37 -1.32 -0.88 5.90
CA GLY A 37 -1.58 -0.38 7.25
C GLY A 37 -0.36 0.23 7.95
N LEU A 38 0.80 0.30 7.28
CA LEU A 38 2.03 0.89 7.79
C LEU A 38 2.09 2.40 7.53
N THR A 39 2.98 3.09 8.23
CA THR A 39 3.36 4.45 7.83
C THR A 39 4.16 4.39 6.52
N LYS A 40 4.13 5.46 5.71
CA LYS A 40 4.92 5.55 4.47
C LYS A 40 6.41 5.28 4.71
N GLN A 41 6.96 5.80 5.81
CA GLN A 41 8.34 5.55 6.22
C GLN A 41 8.59 4.07 6.50
N ASP A 42 7.76 3.41 7.31
CA ASP A 42 7.96 2.00 7.65
C ASP A 42 7.77 1.08 6.44
N TYR A 43 6.80 1.39 5.57
CA TYR A 43 6.57 0.66 4.32
C TYR A 43 7.80 0.72 3.40
N ILE A 44 8.28 1.94 3.11
CA ILE A 44 9.44 2.15 2.22
C ILE A 44 10.69 1.50 2.81
N VAL A 45 10.95 1.67 4.11
CA VAL A 45 12.12 1.06 4.78
C VAL A 45 12.05 -0.46 4.73
N LYS A 46 10.89 -1.08 4.97
CA LYS A 46 10.75 -2.54 4.85
C LYS A 46 10.98 -3.00 3.41
N ARG A 47 10.37 -2.32 2.43
CA ARG A 47 10.47 -2.69 1.01
C ARG A 47 11.90 -2.56 0.47
N LEU A 48 12.61 -1.47 0.80
CA LEU A 48 14.00 -1.25 0.36
C LEU A 48 15.01 -2.17 1.04
N LEU A 49 14.71 -2.66 2.25
CA LEU A 49 15.57 -3.61 2.98
C LEU A 49 15.21 -5.08 2.72
N CYS A 50 14.39 -5.36 1.69
CA CYS A 50 13.88 -6.70 1.37
C CYS A 50 13.27 -7.43 2.57
N ARG A 51 12.61 -6.69 3.47
CA ARG A 51 11.85 -7.28 4.58
C ARG A 51 10.42 -7.49 4.12
N ASP A 52 9.90 -8.70 4.30
CA ASP A 52 8.54 -9.04 3.93
C ASP A 52 7.54 -8.07 4.57
N VAL A 53 6.68 -7.51 3.72
CA VAL A 53 5.57 -6.66 4.14
C VAL A 53 4.39 -7.59 4.41
N VAL A 54 4.32 -8.13 5.63
CA VAL A 54 3.16 -8.90 6.08
C VAL A 54 2.03 -7.92 6.41
N VAL A 55 0.92 -8.02 5.67
CA VAL A 55 -0.29 -7.24 5.92
C VAL A 55 -1.02 -7.86 7.11
N GLN A 56 -1.02 -7.18 8.25
CA GLN A 56 -1.78 -7.63 9.41
C GLN A 56 -3.20 -7.06 9.37
N GLY A 57 -4.20 -7.93 9.53
CA GLY A 57 -5.60 -7.52 9.59
C GLY A 57 -5.83 -6.48 10.70
N ASN A 58 -6.31 -5.30 10.32
CA ASN A 58 -6.65 -4.20 11.23
C ASN A 58 -7.84 -3.41 10.63
N PRO A 59 -8.74 -2.84 11.44
CA PRO A 59 -9.82 -1.96 10.96
C PRO A 59 -9.39 -0.90 9.92
N ARG A 60 -8.17 -0.36 10.03
CA ARG A 60 -7.61 0.59 9.04
C ARG A 60 -7.36 -0.06 7.68
N VAL A 61 -6.80 -1.27 7.66
CA VAL A 61 -6.55 -2.06 6.45
C VAL A 61 -7.88 -2.43 5.79
N TYR A 62 -8.87 -2.83 6.58
CA TYR A 62 -10.21 -3.13 6.07
C TYR A 62 -10.88 -1.89 5.44
N LYS A 63 -10.78 -0.73 6.09
CA LYS A 63 -11.30 0.54 5.54
C LYS A 63 -10.57 0.94 4.26
N ALA A 64 -9.25 0.80 4.20
CA ALA A 64 -8.46 1.08 3.02
C ALA A 64 -8.85 0.16 1.86
N LEU A 65 -8.94 -1.16 2.11
CA LEU A 65 -9.40 -2.14 1.12
C LEU A 65 -10.80 -1.83 0.59
N LYS A 66 -11.75 -1.51 1.48
CA LYS A 66 -13.12 -1.16 1.07
C LYS A 66 -13.13 0.07 0.17
N ASN A 67 -12.35 1.10 0.50
CA ASN A 67 -12.27 2.31 -0.30
C ASN A 67 -11.64 2.03 -1.68
N GLN A 68 -10.55 1.26 -1.73
CA GLN A 68 -9.88 0.92 -2.98
C GLN A 68 -10.73 0.02 -3.88
N LEU A 69 -11.50 -0.91 -3.30
CA LEU A 69 -12.49 -1.69 -4.04
C LEU A 69 -13.62 -0.82 -4.60
N ALA A 70 -14.06 0.20 -3.87
CA ALA A 70 -15.08 1.13 -4.36
C ALA A 70 -14.56 2.00 -5.52
N GLU A 71 -13.30 2.43 -5.45
CA GLU A 71 -12.63 3.19 -6.52
C GLU A 71 -12.47 2.33 -7.78
N VAL A 72 -11.98 1.09 -7.63
CA VAL A 72 -11.90 0.12 -8.74
C VAL A 72 -13.28 -0.14 -9.34
N LEU A 73 -14.31 -0.32 -8.52
CA LEU A 73 -15.68 -0.54 -9.00
C LEU A 73 -16.22 0.67 -9.77
N SER A 74 -15.94 1.89 -9.31
CA SER A 74 -16.30 3.12 -10.01
C SER A 74 -15.61 3.22 -11.38
N GLU A 75 -14.32 2.87 -11.45
CA GLU A 75 -13.57 2.89 -12.71
C GLU A 75 -14.04 1.78 -13.66
N LEU A 76 -14.32 0.58 -13.16
CA LEU A 76 -14.92 -0.50 -13.97
C LEU A 76 -16.31 -0.14 -14.49
N GLN A 77 -17.14 0.54 -13.69
CA GLN A 77 -18.46 1.02 -14.13
C GLN A 77 -18.39 2.11 -15.20
N ARG A 78 -17.31 2.90 -15.24
CA ARG A 78 -17.06 3.88 -16.30
C ARG A 78 -16.58 3.23 -17.61
N ILE A 79 -15.96 2.06 -17.52
CA ILE A 79 -15.49 1.30 -18.67
C ILE A 79 -16.70 0.54 -19.25
N GLU A 80 -17.45 1.22 -20.12
CA GLU A 80 -18.63 0.62 -20.75
C GLU A 80 -18.27 -0.22 -21.98
N ASN A 81 -17.09 0.00 -22.61
CA ASN A 81 -16.55 -0.78 -23.74
C ASN A 81 -15.04 -0.52 -24.04
N SER A 82 -14.29 0.06 -23.11
CA SER A 82 -12.86 0.41 -23.30
C SER A 82 -11.92 -0.62 -22.68
N SER A 83 -10.65 -0.61 -23.10
CA SER A 83 -9.62 -1.44 -22.47
C SER A 83 -9.36 -0.98 -21.03
N VAL A 84 -9.27 -1.93 -20.11
CA VAL A 84 -8.84 -1.68 -18.72
C VAL A 84 -7.42 -1.12 -18.74
N SER A 85 -7.15 -0.03 -18.01
CA SER A 85 -5.82 0.56 -17.96
C SER A 85 -4.85 -0.33 -17.18
N ASP A 86 -3.56 -0.29 -17.53
CA ASP A 86 -2.52 -1.04 -16.84
C ASP A 86 -2.42 -0.65 -15.36
N GLU A 87 -2.64 0.63 -15.02
CA GLU A 87 -2.70 1.11 -13.63
C GLU A 87 -3.84 0.48 -12.81
N LEU A 88 -5.01 0.33 -13.43
CA LEU A 88 -6.16 -0.31 -12.79
C LEU A 88 -5.89 -1.80 -12.57
N LEU A 89 -5.26 -2.47 -13.53
CA LEU A 89 -4.82 -3.86 -13.39
C LEU A 89 -3.80 -4.03 -12.26
N GLU A 90 -2.82 -3.13 -12.14
CA GLU A 90 -1.84 -3.17 -11.05
C GLU A 90 -2.49 -2.93 -9.68
N THR A 91 -3.46 -2.03 -9.61
CA THR A 91 -4.24 -1.79 -8.37
C THR A 91 -5.03 -3.04 -7.97
N ILE A 92 -5.66 -3.73 -8.93
CA ILE A 92 -6.38 -4.99 -8.70
C ILE A 92 -5.42 -6.10 -8.22
N ARG A 93 -4.24 -6.25 -8.84
CA ARG A 93 -3.22 -7.22 -8.42
C ARG A 93 -2.75 -6.96 -6.99
N LEU A 94 -2.55 -5.70 -6.63
CA LEU A 94 -2.14 -5.29 -5.29
C LEU A 94 -3.22 -5.62 -4.25
N ILE A 95 -4.50 -5.36 -4.56
CA ILE A 95 -5.63 -5.75 -3.70
C ILE A 95 -5.67 -7.28 -3.52
N ASN A 96 -5.52 -8.05 -4.60
CA ASN A 96 -5.53 -9.51 -4.54
C ASN A 96 -4.38 -10.06 -3.68
N THR A 97 -3.18 -9.50 -3.82
CA THR A 97 -2.00 -9.88 -3.03
C THR A 97 -2.21 -9.56 -1.54
N THR A 98 -2.80 -8.40 -1.25
CA THR A 98 -3.15 -7.97 0.11
C THR A 98 -4.20 -8.90 0.73
N LEU A 99 -5.25 -9.25 -0.02
CA LEU A 99 -6.30 -10.17 0.43
C LEU A 99 -5.77 -11.59 0.68
N ASN A 100 -4.89 -12.09 -0.18
CA ASN A 100 -4.24 -13.38 0.02
C ASN A 100 -3.32 -13.37 1.26
N GLY A 101 -2.58 -12.28 1.48
CA GLY A 101 -1.78 -12.10 2.69
C GLY A 101 -2.61 -12.03 3.98
N MET A 102 -3.86 -11.55 3.90
CA MET A 102 -4.79 -11.51 5.04
C MET A 102 -5.46 -12.86 5.36
N LYS A 103 -5.58 -13.76 4.39
CA LYS A 103 -6.23 -15.07 4.60
C LYS A 103 -5.43 -16.02 5.49
N GLY A 104 -4.16 -15.72 5.77
CA GLY A 104 -3.25 -16.63 6.45
C GLY A 104 -2.90 -17.82 5.54
N GLU A 105 -1.64 -18.23 5.53
CA GLU A 105 -1.30 -19.57 5.04
C GLU A 105 -2.10 -20.56 5.88
N SER A 106 -3.05 -21.25 5.22
CA SER A 106 -3.72 -22.43 5.80
C SER A 106 -2.78 -23.62 5.73
#